data_AF-A0A6A4QSM6-F1
#
_entry.id   AF-A0A6A4QSM6-F1
#
_cell.length_a   1.000
_cell.length_b   1.000
_cell.length_c   1.000
_cell.angle_alpha   90.00
_cell.angle_beta   90.00
_cell.angle_gamma   90.00
#
_symmetry.space_group_name_H-M   'P 1'
#
loop_
_entity.id
_entity.type
_entity.pdbx_description
1 polymer ?
#
loop_
_entity_poly.entity_id
_entity_poly.type
_entity_poly.pdbx_seq_one_letter_code
_entity_poly.pdbx_strand_id
1 'polypeptide(L)'
;MSRRETKPLSILRQAIRGVTPDIAVKARRVGGSTHQVPIQIGSAQGKALAIRWLLGESRKRLGRNMAFKLSSELVDAAKGNGMPYAKRKRLIEWQRQMELLHIFVNPRTGSGSI
;
A
#
# COMPACT_ATOMS: atom_id res chain seq x y z
N MET A 1 -1.02 -3.73 -29.74
CA MET A 1 -0.95 -4.73 -28.65
C MET A 1 -2.33 -5.31 -28.44
N SER A 2 -2.56 -6.56 -28.84
CA SER A 2 -3.88 -7.20 -28.80
C SER A 2 -4.30 -7.48 -27.35
N ARG A 3 -5.60 -7.34 -27.08
CA ARG A 3 -6.22 -7.43 -25.75
C ARG A 3 -6.29 -8.86 -25.19
N ARG A 4 -5.52 -9.83 -25.73
CA ARG A 4 -5.91 -11.25 -25.68
C ARG A 4 -4.94 -12.26 -25.06
N GLU A 5 -3.73 -11.93 -24.63
CA GLU A 5 -2.80 -13.00 -24.17
C GLU A 5 -2.50 -13.04 -22.67
N THR A 6 -2.90 -12.04 -21.89
CA THR A 6 -2.76 -12.10 -20.43
C THR A 6 -4.11 -12.37 -19.80
N LYS A 7 -4.28 -13.55 -19.18
CA LYS A 7 -5.49 -13.94 -18.45
C LYS A 7 -5.91 -12.80 -17.50
N PRO A 8 -7.12 -12.21 -17.63
CA PRO A 8 -7.55 -11.04 -16.83
C PRO A 8 -7.43 -11.27 -15.31
N LEU A 9 -7.71 -12.49 -14.87
CA LEU A 9 -7.54 -12.92 -13.49
C LEU A 9 -6.07 -12.87 -13.03
N SER A 10 -5.12 -13.11 -13.92
CA SER A 10 -3.69 -13.01 -13.62
C SER A 10 -3.29 -11.56 -13.36
N ILE A 11 -3.71 -10.63 -14.23
CA ILE A 11 -3.46 -9.18 -14.05
C ILE A 11 -4.06 -8.71 -12.72
N LEU A 12 -5.31 -9.08 -12.45
CA LEU A 12 -5.99 -8.72 -11.20
C LEU A 12 -5.21 -9.21 -9.98
N ARG A 13 -4.82 -10.50 -9.96
CA ARG A 13 -4.05 -11.07 -8.84
C ARG A 13 -2.69 -10.41 -8.69
N GLN A 14 -2.00 -10.14 -9.80
CA GLN A 14 -0.70 -9.48 -9.80
C GLN A 14 -0.80 -8.04 -9.27
N ALA A 15 -1.79 -7.26 -9.73
CA ALA A 15 -2.04 -5.92 -9.26
C ALA A 15 -2.34 -5.89 -7.76
N ILE A 16 -3.27 -6.73 -7.29
CA ILE A 16 -3.61 -6.82 -5.87
C ILE A 16 -2.38 -7.20 -5.04
N ARG A 17 -1.62 -8.22 -5.46
CA ARG A 17 -0.39 -8.64 -4.77
C ARG A 17 0.65 -7.52 -4.73
N GLY A 18 0.84 -6.81 -5.85
CA GLY A 18 1.79 -5.71 -5.97
C GLY A 18 1.45 -4.50 -5.12
N VAL A 19 0.16 -4.28 -4.82
CA VAL A 19 -0.33 -3.15 -4.00
C VAL A 19 -0.55 -3.55 -2.54
N THR A 20 -0.69 -4.83 -2.21
CA THR A 20 -0.91 -5.33 -0.85
C THR A 20 0.25 -4.95 0.07
N PRO A 21 0.01 -4.09 1.09
CA PRO A 21 0.98 -3.86 2.14
C PRO A 21 0.84 -4.94 3.22
N ASP A 22 1.96 -5.27 3.83
CA ASP A 22 2.12 -6.03 5.08
C ASP A 22 2.18 -5.11 6.31
N ILE A 23 2.26 -3.80 6.09
CA ILE A 23 2.28 -2.77 7.14
C ILE A 23 1.21 -1.71 6.96
N ALA A 24 0.80 -1.12 8.08
CA ALA A 24 -0.02 0.09 8.12
C ALA A 24 0.61 1.13 9.05
N VAL A 25 0.05 2.32 9.01
CA VAL A 25 0.45 3.44 9.85
C VAL A 25 -0.57 3.58 10.98
N LYS A 26 -0.12 3.66 12.22
CA LYS A 26 -0.94 3.96 13.39
C LYS A 26 -0.39 5.19 14.11
N ALA A 27 -1.29 6.09 14.52
CA ALA A 27 -0.92 7.24 15.34
C ALA A 27 -0.50 6.78 16.76
N ARG A 28 0.61 7.31 17.26
CA ARG A 28 1.16 7.09 18.59
C ARG A 28 1.58 8.43 19.20
N ARG A 29 1.24 8.67 20.47
CA ARG A 29 1.64 9.88 21.18
C ARG A 29 2.95 9.66 21.93
N VAL A 30 3.93 10.54 21.74
CA VAL A 30 5.27 10.49 22.35
C VAL A 30 5.69 11.92 22.66
N GLY A 31 6.14 12.21 23.89
CA GLY A 31 6.66 13.53 24.26
C GLY A 31 5.69 14.71 24.04
N GLY A 32 4.37 14.48 24.04
CA GLY A 32 3.35 15.50 23.80
C GLY A 32 2.87 15.64 22.36
N SER A 33 3.64 15.16 21.37
CA SER A 33 3.29 15.13 19.94
C SER A 33 2.75 13.78 19.49
N THR A 34 1.92 13.78 18.43
CA THR A 34 1.40 12.55 17.81
C THR A 34 2.21 12.22 16.56
N HIS A 35 2.91 11.11 16.59
CA HIS A 35 3.68 10.58 15.49
C HIS A 35 2.95 9.42 14.83
N GLN A 36 3.20 9.23 13.54
CA GLN A 36 2.78 8.04 12.84
C GLN A 36 3.83 6.95 13.11
N VAL A 37 3.40 5.73 13.42
CA VAL A 37 4.30 4.58 13.62
C VAL A 37 3.86 3.40 12.74
N PRO A 38 4.77 2.73 12.02
CA PRO A 38 4.46 1.57 11.20
C PRO A 38 4.16 0.38 12.10
N ILE A 39 3.13 -0.36 11.75
CA ILE A 39 2.71 -1.59 12.44
C ILE A 39 2.52 -2.70 11.41
N GLN A 40 2.91 -3.91 11.77
CA GLN A 40 2.62 -5.10 10.97
C GLN A 40 1.10 -5.38 10.99
N ILE A 41 0.55 -5.74 9.84
CA ILE A 41 -0.88 -6.05 9.67
C ILE A 41 -1.08 -7.43 9.05
N GLY A 42 -2.24 -8.03 9.31
CA GLY A 42 -2.58 -9.32 8.74
C GLY A 42 -2.86 -9.27 7.24
N SER A 43 -2.68 -10.40 6.54
CA SER A 43 -2.89 -10.52 5.08
C SER A 43 -4.29 -10.05 4.62
N ALA A 44 -5.34 -10.34 5.39
CA ALA A 44 -6.70 -9.90 5.08
C ALA A 44 -6.84 -8.37 5.12
N GLN A 45 -6.24 -7.72 6.13
CA GLN A 45 -6.23 -6.27 6.27
C GLN A 45 -5.42 -5.60 5.15
N GLY A 46 -4.26 -6.18 4.80
CA GLY A 46 -3.44 -5.74 3.68
C GLY A 46 -4.19 -5.79 2.34
N LYS A 47 -4.83 -6.93 2.04
CA LYS A 47 -5.66 -7.07 0.82
C LYS A 47 -6.80 -6.04 0.78
N ALA A 48 -7.48 -5.84 1.91
CA ALA A 48 -8.54 -4.85 2.00
C ALA A 48 -8.04 -3.42 1.76
N LEU A 49 -6.86 -3.07 2.29
CA LEU A 49 -6.21 -1.78 2.01
C LEU A 49 -5.86 -1.62 0.53
N ALA A 50 -5.29 -2.65 -0.10
CA ALA A 50 -4.96 -2.60 -1.52
C ALA A 50 -6.18 -2.38 -2.40
N ILE A 51 -7.27 -3.12 -2.15
CA ILE A 51 -8.54 -2.96 -2.88
C ILE A 51 -9.09 -1.54 -2.68
N ARG A 52 -9.06 -1.02 -1.45
CA ARG A 52 -9.49 0.37 -1.17
C ARG A 52 -8.65 1.40 -1.92
N TRP A 53 -7.33 1.24 -1.97
CA TRP A 53 -6.46 2.17 -2.71
C TRP A 53 -6.68 2.10 -4.21
N LEU A 54 -6.76 0.89 -4.78
CA LEU A 54 -7.06 0.69 -6.20
C LEU A 54 -8.39 1.35 -6.59
N LEU A 55 -9.45 1.12 -5.83
CA LEU A 55 -10.76 1.75 -6.06
C LEU A 55 -10.71 3.27 -5.88
N GLY A 56 -10.03 3.76 -4.84
CA GLY A 56 -9.90 5.18 -4.56
C GLY A 56 -9.19 5.94 -5.68
N GLU A 57 -8.07 5.41 -6.16
CA GLU A 57 -7.32 6.02 -7.27
C GLU A 57 -8.06 5.89 -8.60
N SER A 58 -8.69 4.74 -8.85
CA SER A 58 -9.55 4.55 -10.04
C SER A 58 -10.67 5.59 -10.12
N ARG A 59 -11.29 5.98 -9.00
CA ARG A 59 -12.35 7.00 -8.98
C ARG A 59 -11.83 8.40 -9.33
N LYS A 60 -10.58 8.71 -8.97
CA LYS A 60 -9.93 10.00 -9.26
C LYS A 60 -9.49 10.14 -10.71
N ARG A 61 -9.28 9.04 -11.44
CA ARG A 61 -8.87 9.10 -12.85
C ARG A 61 -9.93 9.80 -13.71
N LEU A 62 -9.49 10.57 -14.70
CA LEU A 62 -10.35 11.12 -15.75
C LEU A 62 -10.73 10.01 -16.76
N GLY A 63 -11.92 10.10 -17.35
CA GLY A 63 -12.39 9.15 -18.35
C GLY A 63 -13.85 8.72 -18.20
N ARG A 64 -14.33 7.95 -19.19
CA ARG A 64 -15.76 7.70 -19.44
C ARG A 64 -16.49 6.93 -18.34
N ASN A 65 -16.07 5.70 -18.04
CA ASN A 65 -16.77 4.85 -17.06
C ASN A 65 -15.81 4.20 -16.05
N MET A 66 -16.35 3.80 -14.92
CA MET A 66 -15.57 3.22 -13.81
C MET A 66 -14.86 1.92 -14.20
N ALA A 67 -15.45 1.12 -15.09
CA ALA A 67 -14.84 -0.12 -15.57
C ALA A 67 -13.53 0.15 -16.33
N PHE A 68 -13.51 1.14 -17.23
CA PHE A 68 -12.30 1.56 -17.93
C PHE A 68 -11.26 2.11 -16.95
N LYS A 69 -11.66 3.01 -16.05
CA LYS A 69 -10.74 3.58 -15.05
C LYS A 69 -10.08 2.50 -14.19
N LEU A 70 -10.87 1.56 -13.68
CA LEU A 70 -10.37 0.43 -12.90
C LEU A 70 -9.47 -0.49 -13.72
N SER A 71 -9.85 -0.79 -14.97
CA SER A 71 -9.02 -1.63 -15.84
C SER A 71 -7.65 -1.01 -16.10
N SER A 72 -7.59 0.31 -16.31
CA SER A 72 -6.33 1.04 -16.47
C SER A 72 -5.50 1.01 -15.19
N GLU A 73 -6.12 1.26 -14.03
CA GLU A 73 -5.42 1.22 -12.75
C GLU A 73 -4.86 -0.17 -12.43
N LEU A 74 -5.61 -1.25 -12.73
CA LEU A 74 -5.14 -2.62 -12.54
C LEU A 74 -3.95 -2.96 -13.46
N VAL A 75 -3.97 -2.49 -14.70
CA VAL A 75 -2.85 -2.69 -15.64
C VAL A 75 -1.62 -1.91 -15.18
N ASP A 76 -1.78 -0.66 -14.73
CA ASP A 76 -0.68 0.15 -14.21
C ASP A 76 -0.08 -0.49 -12.94
N ALA A 77 -0.92 -0.90 -12.00
CA ALA A 77 -0.51 -1.56 -10.76
C ALA A 77 0.19 -2.90 -11.01
N ALA A 78 -0.29 -3.71 -11.96
CA ALA A 78 0.36 -4.98 -12.31
C ALA A 78 1.77 -4.80 -12.88
N LYS A 79 2.03 -3.66 -13.54
CA LYS A 79 3.36 -3.27 -14.03
C LYS A 79 4.25 -2.62 -12.96
N GLY A 80 3.78 -2.52 -11.72
CA GLY A 80 4.53 -1.86 -10.64
C GLY A 80 4.48 -0.33 -10.73
N ASN A 81 3.46 0.23 -11.37
CA ASN A 81 3.24 1.66 -11.51
C ASN A 81 1.94 2.10 -10.82
N GLY A 82 1.63 3.39 -10.89
CA GLY A 82 0.40 3.96 -10.34
C GLY A 82 0.51 4.35 -8.87
N MET A 83 -0.43 5.20 -8.46
CA MET A 83 -0.49 5.77 -7.11
C MET A 83 -0.64 4.71 -6.00
N PRO A 84 -1.44 3.63 -6.17
CA PRO A 84 -1.54 2.58 -5.15
C PRO A 84 -0.22 1.85 -4.90
N TYR A 85 0.55 1.56 -5.96
CA TYR A 85 1.85 0.92 -5.84
C TYR A 85 2.88 1.85 -5.17
N ALA A 86 2.92 3.12 -5.59
CA ALA A 86 3.78 4.13 -4.97
C ALA A 86 3.47 4.29 -3.47
N LYS A 87 2.19 4.25 -3.10
CA LYS A 87 1.75 4.31 -1.70
C LYS A 87 2.25 3.13 -0.88
N ARG A 88 2.17 1.90 -1.41
CA ARG A 88 2.76 0.71 -0.77
C ARG A 88 4.26 0.86 -0.61
N LYS A 89 4.98 1.24 -1.68
CA LYS A 89 6.45 1.42 -1.65
C LYS A 89 6.88 2.41 -0.58
N ARG A 90 6.19 3.57 -0.49
CA ARG A 90 6.46 4.59 0.53
C ARG A 90 6.32 4.05 1.95
N LEU A 91 5.33 3.21 2.23
CA LEU A 91 5.18 2.59 3.56
C LEU A 91 6.38 1.70 3.88
N ILE A 92 6.79 0.85 2.94
CA ILE A 92 7.91 -0.09 3.14
C ILE A 92 9.22 0.69 3.37
N GLU A 93 9.46 1.73 2.58
CA GLU A 93 10.61 2.60 2.73
C GLU A 93 10.60 3.34 4.07
N TRP A 94 9.42 3.80 4.50
CA TRP A 94 9.26 4.44 5.79
C TRP A 94 9.51 3.49 6.97
N GLN A 95 9.03 2.25 6.91
CA GLN A 95 9.39 1.21 7.88
C GLN A 95 10.91 1.01 7.93
N ARG A 96 11.54 0.82 6.76
CA ARG A 96 12.99 0.59 6.67
C ARG A 96 13.77 1.76 7.27
N GLN A 97 13.36 3.00 6.99
CA GLN A 97 14.00 4.19 7.56
C GLN A 97 13.85 4.23 9.09
N MET A 98 12.68 3.89 9.62
CA MET A 98 12.46 3.87 11.07
C MET A 98 13.22 2.77 11.79
N GLU A 99 13.40 1.61 11.15
CA GLU A 99 14.29 0.54 11.64
C GLU A 99 15.74 1.01 11.69
N LEU A 100 16.23 1.66 10.62
CA LEU A 100 17.60 2.18 10.55
C LEU A 100 17.90 3.25 11.60
N LEU A 101 16.92 4.10 11.89
CA LEU A 101 17.07 5.20 12.85
C LEU A 101 16.80 4.77 14.30
N HIS A 102 16.43 3.50 14.54
CA HIS A 102 16.07 2.95 15.86
C HIS A 102 15.00 3.73 16.64
N ILE A 103 14.20 4.57 15.98
CA ILE A 103 13.36 5.58 16.66
C ILE A 103 12.26 4.90 17.50
N PHE A 104 11.90 3.62 17.28
CA PHE A 104 10.78 3.00 18.01
C PHE A 104 10.79 1.48 18.29
N VAL A 105 11.92 0.75 18.18
CA VAL A 105 11.86 -0.73 18.28
C VAL A 105 12.41 -1.28 19.60
N ASN A 106 11.52 -1.42 20.59
CA ASN A 106 11.40 -2.69 21.31
C ASN A 106 9.92 -2.99 21.65
N PRO A 107 9.25 -3.87 20.91
CA PRO A 107 7.84 -4.20 21.12
C PRO A 107 7.57 -5.04 22.37
N ARG A 108 8.61 -5.51 23.08
CA ARG A 108 8.47 -6.30 24.33
C ARG A 108 8.73 -5.50 25.60
N THR A 109 9.58 -4.47 25.56
CA THR A 109 10.03 -3.76 26.78
C THR A 109 9.57 -2.31 26.84
N GLY A 110 9.05 -1.74 25.76
CA GLY A 110 8.65 -0.32 25.71
C GLY A 110 9.82 0.67 25.80
N SER A 111 11.06 0.19 25.91
CA SER A 111 12.25 1.03 25.90
C SER A 111 12.68 1.33 24.46
N GLY A 112 12.58 2.59 24.07
CA GLY A 112 13.16 3.15 22.85
C GLY A 112 13.53 4.60 23.12
N SER A 113 14.72 5.00 22.68
CA SER A 113 15.22 6.37 22.81
C SER A 113 14.57 7.29 21.77
N ILE A 114 14.40 8.54 22.20
CA ILE A 114 13.80 9.75 21.57
C ILE A 114 13.68 9.72 20.04
#